data_AF-A0A2C5WGW4-F1
#
_entry.id   AF-A0A2C5WGW4-F1
#
_cell.length_a   1.000
_cell.length_b   1.000
_cell.length_c   1.000
_cell.angle_alpha   90.00
_cell.angle_beta   90.00
_cell.angle_gamma   90.00
#
_symmetry.space_group_name_H-M   'P 1'
#
loop_
_entity.id
_entity.type
_entity.pdbx_description
1 polymer ?
#
loop_
_entity_poly.entity_id
_entity_poly.type
_entity_poly.pdbx_seq_one_letter_code
_entity_poly.pdbx_strand_id
1 'polypeptide(L)'
;MRKLVWMVAALALAGCGEGKSVDVQKPKTAVAAAPAAASAPQWDLEVRGETPQAVSDLSGWLIEHAFVPTVIKDSSGKTRILIGPFNSQADAQARKVEVDAALVKAKKQNVESVIVEHPLAP
;
A
#
# COMPACT_ATOMS: atom_id res chain seq x y z
N MET A 1 -22.42 -4.26 25.18
CA MET A 1 -23.40 -5.10 24.47
C MET A 1 -24.42 -4.22 23.75
N ARG A 2 -24.31 -4.05 22.43
CA ARG A 2 -25.37 -3.47 21.60
C ARG A 2 -25.70 -4.46 20.51
N LYS A 3 -27.00 -4.73 20.41
CA LYS A 3 -27.63 -5.89 19.78
C LYS A 3 -27.70 -5.71 18.27
N LEU A 4 -27.55 -6.82 17.55
CA LEU A 4 -27.71 -7.00 16.11
C LEU A 4 -29.10 -6.57 15.63
N VAL A 5 -29.17 -6.04 14.40
CA VAL A 5 -30.20 -6.32 13.37
C VAL A 5 -29.50 -6.13 11.99
N TRP A 6 -28.95 -7.19 11.39
CA TRP A 6 -29.56 -8.02 10.32
C TRP A 6 -30.18 -7.23 9.17
N MET A 7 -29.55 -7.29 7.98
CA MET A 7 -30.27 -7.53 6.71
C MET A 7 -29.28 -8.15 5.72
N VAL A 8 -29.21 -9.48 5.73
CA VAL A 8 -28.75 -10.28 4.59
C VAL A 8 -29.98 -10.45 3.70
N ALA A 9 -29.93 -9.89 2.49
CA ALA A 9 -30.82 -10.27 1.41
C ALA A 9 -30.04 -11.21 0.48
N ALA A 10 -30.49 -12.46 0.45
CA ALA A 10 -30.01 -13.51 -0.42
C ALA A 10 -30.78 -13.52 -1.76
N LEU A 11 -30.27 -14.33 -2.68
CA LEU A 11 -30.80 -14.79 -3.99
C LEU A 11 -30.43 -13.90 -5.19
N ALA A 12 -29.93 -14.44 -6.31
CA ALA A 12 -29.96 -15.82 -6.82
C ALA A 12 -28.73 -16.14 -7.69
N LEU A 13 -28.24 -17.38 -7.59
CA LEU A 13 -27.48 -18.02 -8.67
C LEU A 13 -28.48 -18.50 -9.74
N ALA A 14 -28.40 -17.93 -10.93
CA ALA A 14 -28.82 -18.58 -12.17
C ALA A 14 -27.92 -18.07 -13.30
N GLY A 15 -26.91 -18.87 -13.66
CA GLY A 15 -25.96 -18.58 -14.71
C GLY A 15 -25.57 -19.85 -15.45
N CYS A 16 -26.46 -20.27 -16.35
CA CYS A 16 -26.21 -21.14 -17.51
C CYS A 16 -26.99 -20.41 -18.62
N GLY A 17 -26.37 -19.73 -19.58
CA GLY A 17 -25.54 -20.33 -20.63
C GLY A 17 -26.44 -20.56 -21.85
N GLU A 18 -26.05 -19.99 -23.01
CA GLU A 18 -26.72 -20.03 -24.33
C GLU A 18 -27.97 -19.11 -24.48
N GLY A 19 -28.11 -18.20 -25.44
CA GLY A 19 -27.36 -17.87 -26.64
C GLY A 19 -28.31 -17.20 -27.66
N LYS A 20 -27.85 -16.08 -28.26
CA LYS A 20 -28.31 -15.49 -29.54
C LYS A 20 -29.67 -14.76 -29.57
N SER A 21 -29.64 -13.45 -29.82
CA SER A 21 -30.11 -12.83 -31.08
C SER A 21 -30.44 -11.33 -30.95
N VAL A 22 -29.86 -10.57 -31.88
CA VAL A 22 -30.42 -9.40 -32.60
C VAL A 22 -30.40 -8.02 -31.93
N ASP A 23 -29.48 -7.21 -32.47
CA ASP A 23 -29.56 -5.79 -32.84
C ASP A 23 -30.83 -5.02 -32.42
N VAL A 24 -30.67 -4.08 -31.50
CA VAL A 24 -31.46 -2.84 -31.49
C VAL A 24 -30.60 -1.71 -30.90
N GLN A 25 -30.26 -0.78 -31.79
CA GLN A 25 -30.03 0.65 -31.58
C GLN A 25 -29.49 1.07 -30.20
N LYS A 26 -28.16 1.20 -30.11
CA LYS A 26 -27.41 1.68 -28.94
C LYS A 26 -27.83 3.11 -28.57
N PRO A 27 -28.46 3.37 -27.42
CA PRO A 27 -28.42 4.71 -26.84
C PRO A 27 -26.96 4.94 -26.47
N LYS A 28 -26.39 6.07 -26.92
CA LYS A 28 -25.12 6.57 -26.39
C LYS A 28 -25.38 6.95 -24.93
N THR A 29 -25.31 5.96 -24.04
CA THR A 29 -25.20 6.19 -22.61
C THR A 29 -23.83 6.83 -22.41
N ALA A 30 -23.82 8.16 -22.34
CA ALA A 30 -22.72 8.88 -21.74
C ALA A 30 -22.60 8.33 -20.31
N VAL A 31 -21.68 7.40 -20.11
CA VAL A 31 -21.22 7.04 -18.77
C VAL A 31 -20.58 8.32 -18.25
N ALA A 32 -21.34 9.07 -17.45
CA ALA A 32 -20.77 10.11 -16.62
C ALA A 32 -19.72 9.40 -15.77
N ALA A 33 -18.45 9.66 -16.08
CA ALA A 33 -17.35 9.24 -15.23
C ALA A 33 -17.62 9.88 -13.87
N ALA A 34 -17.96 9.07 -12.86
CA ALA A 34 -17.93 9.51 -11.49
C ALA A 34 -16.51 10.07 -11.25
N PRO A 35 -16.38 11.26 -10.62
CA PRO A 35 -15.06 11.80 -10.34
C PRO A 35 -14.27 10.75 -9.57
N ALA A 36 -13.08 10.40 -10.06
CA ALA A 36 -12.17 9.52 -9.34
C ALA A 36 -12.00 10.13 -7.94
N ALA A 37 -12.43 9.42 -6.92
CA ALA A 37 -12.18 9.84 -5.54
C ALA A 37 -10.68 10.04 -5.40
N ALA A 38 -10.27 11.24 -4.99
CA ALA A 38 -8.86 11.51 -4.72
C ALA A 38 -8.38 10.46 -3.71
N SER A 39 -7.32 9.72 -4.07
CA SER A 39 -6.69 8.78 -3.15
C SER A 39 -6.36 9.52 -1.86
N ALA A 40 -6.84 9.00 -0.73
CA ALA A 40 -6.47 9.58 0.57
C ALA A 40 -4.94 9.54 0.72
N PRO A 41 -4.33 10.52 1.40
CA PRO A 41 -2.88 10.52 1.64
C PRO A 41 -2.47 9.20 2.32
N GLN A 42 -1.56 8.48 1.68
CA GLN A 42 -0.95 7.26 2.21
C GLN A 42 0.44 7.58 2.74
N TRP A 43 0.96 6.75 3.65
CA TRP A 43 2.23 6.99 4.33
C TRP A 43 3.16 5.80 4.16
N ASP A 44 4.44 6.04 3.97
CA ASP A 44 5.46 5.00 4.04
C ASP A 44 6.44 5.31 5.17
N LEU A 45 7.14 4.26 5.60
CA LEU A 45 8.34 4.38 6.39
C LEU A 45 9.55 4.13 5.49
N GLU A 46 10.28 5.19 5.17
CA GLU A 46 11.55 5.08 4.48
C GLU A 46 12.63 4.60 5.44
N VAL A 47 13.32 3.51 5.11
CA VAL A 47 14.50 3.05 5.85
C VAL A 47 15.74 3.34 5.02
N ARG A 48 16.66 4.14 5.55
CA ARG A 48 17.83 4.64 4.81
C ARG A 48 19.09 4.65 5.65
N GLY A 49 20.23 4.40 4.99
CA GLY A 49 21.55 4.52 5.61
C GLY A 49 22.19 5.89 5.38
N GLU A 50 23.07 6.32 6.29
CA GLU A 50 23.88 7.53 6.13
C GLU A 50 24.98 7.36 5.06
N THR A 51 25.47 6.13 4.90
CA THR A 51 26.41 5.77 3.83
C THR A 51 25.69 5.06 2.69
N PRO A 52 26.23 5.11 1.45
CA PRO A 52 25.76 4.29 0.35
C PRO A 52 25.86 2.80 0.73
N GLN A 53 24.79 2.25 1.28
CA GLN A 53 24.65 0.85 1.60
C GLN A 53 24.05 0.12 0.41
N ALA A 54 24.46 -1.12 0.17
CA ALA A 54 23.77 -1.92 -0.84
C ALA A 54 22.32 -2.09 -0.42
N VAL A 55 21.42 -1.68 -1.31
CA VAL A 55 19.96 -1.78 -1.12
C VAL A 55 19.56 -3.24 -0.81
N SER A 56 20.29 -4.21 -1.35
CA SER A 56 20.11 -5.64 -1.10
C SER A 56 20.37 -6.03 0.35
N ASP A 57 21.44 -5.53 0.99
CA ASP A 57 21.77 -5.89 2.37
C ASP A 57 20.73 -5.35 3.36
N LEU A 58 20.33 -4.09 3.19
CA LEU A 58 19.32 -3.49 4.05
C LEU A 58 17.94 -4.12 3.82
N SER A 59 17.56 -4.39 2.57
CA SER A 59 16.28 -5.06 2.27
C SER A 59 16.25 -6.50 2.79
N GLY A 60 17.34 -7.25 2.63
CA GLY A 60 17.47 -8.61 3.16
C GLY A 60 17.34 -8.63 4.68
N TRP A 61 18.06 -7.72 5.37
CA TRP A 61 17.95 -7.58 6.82
C TRP A 61 16.53 -7.23 7.28
N LEU A 62 15.84 -6.32 6.60
CA LEU A 62 14.45 -5.98 6.94
C LEU A 62 13.52 -7.22 6.85
N ILE A 63 13.66 -8.01 5.78
CA ILE A 63 12.87 -9.24 5.58
C ILE A 63 13.14 -10.26 6.67
N GLU A 64 14.42 -10.48 7.02
CA GLU A 64 14.83 -11.37 8.13
C GLU A 64 14.24 -10.94 9.48
N HIS A 65 13.94 -9.65 9.62
CA HIS A 65 13.34 -9.05 10.82
C HIS A 65 11.83 -8.79 10.69
N ALA A 66 11.15 -9.46 9.75
CA ALA A 66 9.70 -9.40 9.53
C ALA A 66 9.16 -8.02 9.10
N PHE A 67 10.00 -7.19 8.49
CA PHE A 67 9.59 -5.98 7.80
C PHE A 67 9.68 -6.24 6.30
N VAL A 68 8.57 -6.06 5.57
CA VAL A 68 8.53 -6.30 4.12
C VAL A 68 8.82 -4.97 3.40
N PRO A 69 10.01 -4.79 2.81
CA PRO A 69 10.33 -3.57 2.08
C PRO A 69 9.82 -3.61 0.64
N THR A 70 9.48 -2.43 0.13
CA THR A 70 9.34 -2.14 -1.30
C THR A 70 10.49 -1.24 -1.71
N VAL A 71 11.20 -1.62 -2.78
CA VAL A 71 12.26 -0.80 -3.35
C VAL A 71 11.73 -0.05 -4.56
N ILE A 72 11.85 1.28 -4.54
CA ILE A 72 11.42 2.13 -5.65
C ILE A 72 12.57 3.03 -6.12
N LYS A 73 12.42 3.61 -7.30
CA LYS A 73 13.16 4.82 -7.68
C LYS A 73 12.22 6.00 -7.51
N ASP A 74 12.67 7.04 -6.82
CA ASP A 74 11.92 8.29 -6.75
C ASP A 74 12.04 9.07 -8.08
N SER A 75 11.30 10.18 -8.18
CA SER A 75 11.34 11.08 -9.34
C SER A 75 12.71 11.70 -9.62
N SER A 76 13.63 11.67 -8.64
CA SER A 76 15.02 12.11 -8.79
C SER A 76 15.94 10.97 -9.25
N GLY A 77 15.41 9.77 -9.47
CA GLY A 77 16.16 8.56 -9.84
C GLY A 77 16.90 7.90 -8.68
N LYS A 78 16.69 8.36 -7.44
CA LYS A 78 17.31 7.81 -6.23
C LYS A 78 16.53 6.58 -5.79
N THR A 79 17.25 5.50 -5.50
CA THR A 79 16.66 4.29 -4.94
C THR A 79 16.24 4.50 -3.48
N ARG A 80 15.01 4.13 -3.14
CA ARG A 80 14.42 4.24 -1.80
C ARG A 80 13.91 2.87 -1.35
N ILE A 81 14.02 2.59 -0.05
CA ILE A 81 13.48 1.40 0.59
C ILE A 81 12.34 1.85 1.50
N LEU A 82 11.13 1.40 1.21
CA LEU A 82 9.90 1.82 1.87
C LEU A 82 9.23 0.63 2.56
N ILE A 83 8.60 0.86 3.71
CA ILE A 83 7.68 -0.09 4.34
C ILE A 83 6.31 0.58 4.38
N GLY A 84 5.28 -0.09 3.84
CA GLY A 84 3.97 0.50 3.62
C GLY A 84 3.38 0.08 2.26
N PRO A 85 2.34 0.78 1.76
CA PRO A 85 1.74 2.00 2.31
C PRO A 85 0.83 1.75 3.52
N PHE A 86 0.85 2.68 4.46
CA PHE A 86 -0.05 2.80 5.60
C PHE A 86 -1.19 3.78 5.31
N ASN A 87 -2.39 3.48 5.80
CA ASN A 87 -3.58 4.32 5.62
C ASN A 87 -3.62 5.50 6.59
N SER A 88 -2.74 5.53 7.59
CA SER A 88 -2.65 6.62 8.55
C SER A 88 -1.20 6.85 9.00
N GLN A 89 -0.88 8.10 9.37
CA GLN A 89 0.42 8.43 9.93
C GLN A 89 0.66 7.74 11.27
N ALA A 90 -0.39 7.47 12.04
CA ALA A 90 -0.31 6.77 13.32
C ALA A 90 0.16 5.32 13.14
N ASP A 91 -0.33 4.62 12.11
CA ASP A 91 0.12 3.26 11.78
C ASP A 91 1.58 3.24 11.31
N ALA A 92 1.97 4.22 10.50
CA ALA A 92 3.36 4.41 10.09
C ALA A 92 4.28 4.67 11.30
N GLN A 93 3.82 5.48 12.25
CA GLN A 93 4.55 5.78 13.48
C GLN A 93 4.66 4.56 14.41
N ALA A 94 3.60 3.75 14.53
CA ALA A 94 3.66 2.50 15.28
C ALA A 94 4.71 1.56 14.66
N ARG A 95 4.69 1.40 13.33
CA ARG A 95 5.71 0.59 12.64
C ARG A 95 7.11 1.15 12.81
N LYS A 96 7.28 2.48 12.79
CA LYS A 96 8.56 3.16 13.02
C LYS A 96 9.19 2.73 14.34
N VAL A 97 8.40 2.68 15.42
CA VAL A 97 8.89 2.27 16.74
C VAL A 97 9.43 0.84 16.72
N GLU A 98 8.75 -0.07 16.03
CA GLU A 98 9.21 -1.47 15.88
C GLU A 98 10.51 -1.56 15.09
N VAL A 99 10.61 -0.84 13.97
CA VAL A 99 11.82 -0.83 13.12
C VAL A 99 12.99 -0.22 13.88
N ASP A 100 12.80 0.92 14.54
CA ASP A 100 13.85 1.58 15.33
C ASP A 100 14.35 0.67 16.46
N ALA A 101 13.44 0.00 17.17
CA ALA A 101 13.81 -0.94 18.22
C ALA A 101 14.65 -2.11 17.66
N ALA A 102 14.29 -2.64 16.48
CA ALA A 102 15.05 -3.69 15.81
C ALA A 102 16.44 -3.20 15.35
N LEU A 103 16.53 -1.99 14.80
CA LEU A 103 17.79 -1.37 14.37
C LEU A 103 18.74 -1.16 15.56
N VAL A 104 18.22 -0.64 16.69
CA VAL A 104 18.98 -0.48 17.94
C VAL A 104 19.47 -1.82 18.46
N LYS A 105 18.58 -2.83 18.51
CA LYS A 105 18.94 -4.19 18.94
C LYS A 105 20.06 -4.79 18.08
N ALA A 106 20.03 -4.53 16.78
CA ALA A 106 21.05 -4.96 15.83
C ALA A 106 22.28 -4.05 15.74
N LYS A 107 22.34 -2.99 16.57
CA LYS A 107 23.44 -1.99 16.59
C LYS A 107 23.66 -1.31 15.23
N LYS A 108 22.62 -1.16 14.41
CA LYS A 108 22.68 -0.47 13.11
C LYS A 108 22.58 1.04 13.28
N GLN A 109 23.64 1.66 13.81
CA GLN A 109 23.66 3.09 14.14
C GLN A 109 23.66 4.02 12.93
N ASN A 110 24.09 3.54 11.76
CA ASN A 110 24.13 4.33 10.50
C ASN A 110 22.85 4.17 9.66
N VAL A 111 21.76 3.65 10.24
CA VAL A 111 20.48 3.44 9.55
C VAL A 111 19.39 4.12 10.36
N GLU A 112 18.57 4.92 9.69
CA GLU A 112 17.41 5.57 10.27
C GLU A 112 16.13 5.16 9.53
N SER A 113 15.01 5.34 10.20
CA SER A 113 13.68 5.18 9.64
C SER A 113 12.94 6.53 9.68
N VAL A 114 12.30 6.94 8.59
CA VAL A 114 11.67 8.26 8.45
C VAL A 114 10.30 8.11 7.80
N ILE A 115 9.27 8.70 8.40
CA ILE A 115 7.93 8.70 7.83
C ILE A 115 7.88 9.67 6.65
N VAL A 116 7.39 9.20 5.51
CA VAL A 116 7.22 9.98 4.28
C VAL A 116 5.81 9.78 3.73
N GLU A 117 5.34 10.72 2.91
CA GLU A 117 4.12 10.53 2.14
C GLU A 117 4.36 9.48 1.04
N HIS A 118 3.38 8.61 0.79
CA HIS A 118 3.48 7.56 -0.20
C HIS A 118 3.57 8.16 -1.61
N PRO A 119 4.57 7.77 -2.41
CA PRO A 119 4.70 8.27 -3.77
C PRO A 119 3.55 7.72 -4.62
N LEU A 120 2.68 8.62 -5.10
CA LEU A 120 1.49 8.27 -5.88
C LEU A 120 1.81 7.80 -7.33
N ALA A 121 3.08 7.80 -7.74
CA ALA A 121 3.51 7.30 -9.05
C ALA A 121 5.01 6.93 -9.07
N PRO A 122 5.42 5.95 -9.90
CA PRO A 122 6.82 5.69 -10.25
C PRO A 122 7.42 6.72 -11.22
#